data_AF-A0A7W9PQZ3-F1
#
_entry.id   AF-A0A7W9PQZ3-F1
#
_cell.length_a   1.000
_cell.length_b   1.000
_cell.length_c   1.000
_cell.angle_alpha   90.00
_cell.angle_beta   90.00
_cell.angle_gamma   90.00
#
_symmetry.space_group_name_H-M   'P 1'
#
loop_
_entity.id
_entity.type
_entity.pdbx_description
1 polymer ?
#
loop_
_entity_poly.entity_id
_entity_poly.type
_entity_poly.pdbx_seq_one_letter_code
_entity_poly.pdbx_strand_id
1 'polypeptide(L)' 'MAHEPELTPEEAALLQEATERGYTPKRTVAEPDEAPGGPAGTSNGNED' A
#
# COMPACT_ATOMS: atom_id res chain seq x y z
N MET A 1 17.50 19.71 -14.21
CA MET A 1 16.21 19.91 -13.53
C MET A 1 15.29 18.83 -14.04
N ALA A 2 14.75 17.98 -13.15
CA ALA A 2 13.84 16.92 -13.56
C ALA A 2 12.53 17.57 -14.02
N HIS A 3 12.05 17.19 -15.21
CA HIS A 3 10.73 17.54 -15.67
C HIS A 3 9.74 16.69 -14.87
N GLU A 4 9.02 17.29 -13.93
CA GLU A 4 7.92 16.57 -13.31
C GLU A 4 6.81 16.37 -14.37
N PRO A 5 6.21 15.18 -14.46
CA PRO A 5 5.12 14.94 -15.39
C PRO A 5 3.87 15.70 -14.94
N GLU A 6 3.12 16.27 -15.90
CA GLU A 6 1.82 16.87 -15.61
C GLU A 6 0.82 15.74 -15.29
N LEU A 7 0.19 15.83 -14.11
CA LEU A 7 -0.82 14.87 -13.68
C LEU A 7 -2.19 15.27 -14.20
N THR A 8 -2.97 14.29 -14.62
CA THR A 8 -4.39 14.48 -14.89
C THR A 8 -5.16 14.72 -13.58
N PRO A 9 -6.37 15.30 -13.64
CA PRO A 9 -7.20 15.51 -12.45
C PRO A 9 -7.51 14.20 -11.68
N GLU A 10 -7.65 13.08 -12.39
CA GLU A 10 -7.90 11.76 -11.79
C GLU A 10 -6.69 11.24 -11.03
N GLU A 11 -5.49 11.36 -11.61
CA GLU A 11 -4.24 10.96 -10.96
C GLU A 11 -3.93 11.84 -9.73
N ALA A 12 -4.23 13.14 -9.81
CA ALA A 12 -4.10 14.05 -8.68
C ALA A 12 -5.05 13.71 -7.53
N ALA A 13 -6.23 13.15 -7.81
CA ALA A 13 -7.19 12.71 -6.79
C ALA A 13 -6.70 11.46 -6.05
N LEU A 14 -6.08 10.50 -6.74
CA LEU A 14 -5.52 9.29 -6.14
C LEU A 14 -4.41 9.61 -5.13
N LEU A 15 -3.58 10.62 -5.42
CA LEU A 15 -2.54 11.07 -4.48
C LEU A 15 -3.14 11.71 -3.22
N GLN A 16 -4.26 12.42 -3.35
CA GLN A 16 -4.98 12.99 -2.20
C GLN A 16 -5.63 11.89 -1.36
N GLU A 17 -6.24 10.86 -1.98
CA GLU A 17 -6.80 9.70 -1.29
C GLU A 17 -5.73 8.87 -0.55
N ALA A 18 -4.54 8.73 -1.15
CA ALA A 18 -3.42 7.98 -0.57
C ALA A 18 -2.88 8.59 0.74
N THR A 19 -3.13 9.88 0.98
CA THR A 19 -2.78 10.54 2.25
C THR A 19 -3.53 9.95 3.45
N GLU A 20 -4.74 9.41 3.23
CA GLU A 20 -5.56 8.79 4.28
C GLU A 20 -5.23 7.30 4.48
N ARG A 21 -4.80 6.60 3.42
CA ARG A 21 -4.29 5.22 3.48
C ARG A 21 -2.78 5.16 3.74
N GLY A 22 -2.30 6.04 4.63
CA GLY A 22 -0.88 6.29 4.83
C GLY A 22 -0.05 5.07 5.24
N TYR A 23 1.23 5.08 4.85
CA TYR A 23 2.27 4.22 5.40
C TYR A 23 2.44 4.53 6.89
N THR A 24 2.12 3.59 7.78
CA THR A 24 2.43 3.74 9.21
C THR A 24 3.92 3.47 9.42
N PRO A 25 4.75 4.49 9.74
CA PRO A 25 6.17 4.26 9.95
C PRO A 25 6.37 3.30 11.12
N LYS A 26 7.14 2.23 10.90
CA LYS A 26 7.38 1.12 11.86
C LYS A 26 7.97 1.55 13.23
N ARG A 27 8.20 2.84 13.47
CA ARG A 27 8.83 3.32 14.70
C ARG A 27 7.88 3.36 15.90
N THR A 28 6.56 3.36 15.68
CA THR A 28 5.55 3.45 16.74
C THR A 28 4.44 2.40 16.66
N VAL A 29 4.46 1.53 15.64
CA VAL A 29 3.51 0.43 15.52
C VAL A 29 4.09 -0.76 16.26
N ALA A 30 3.45 -1.16 17.36
CA ALA A 30 3.78 -2.43 18.00
C ALA A 30 3.58 -3.55 16.97
N GLU A 31 4.58 -4.42 16.82
CA GLU A 31 4.37 -5.65 16.06
C GLU A 31 3.21 -6.42 16.70
N PRO A 32 2.26 -6.94 15.91
CA PRO A 32 1.23 -7.80 16.48
C PRO A 32 1.92 -9.03 17.09
N ASP A 33 1.59 -9.33 18.35
CA ASP A 33 2.12 -10.50 19.07
C ASP A 33 1.74 -11.82 18.38
N GLU A 34 0.64 -11.81 17.61
CA GLU A 34 0.16 -12.93 16.82
C GLU A 34 0.61 -12.80 15.36
N ALA A 35 1.23 -13.86 14.83
CA ALA A 35 1.46 -13.97 13.40
C ALA A 35 0.13 -13.89 12.64
N PRO A 36 0.09 -13.32 11.42
CA PRO A 36 -1.13 -13.31 10.63
C PRO A 36 -1.68 -14.73 10.51
N GLY A 37 -2.94 -14.90 10.90
CA GLY A 37 -3.60 -16.20 10.86
C GLY A 37 -3.67 -16.72 9.43
N GLY A 38 -3.40 -18.02 9.27
CA GLY A 38 -3.47 -18.73 8.01
C GLY A 38 -2.11 -19.05 7.40
N PRO A 39 -2.05 -19.96 6.42
CA PRO A 39 -0.83 -20.18 5.66
C PRO A 39 -0.41 -18.86 5.03
N ALA A 40 0.87 -18.51 5.11
CA ALA A 40 1.43 -17.43 4.29
C ALA A 40 1.03 -17.73 2.85
N GLY A 41 0.09 -16.95 2.30
CA GLY A 41 -0.50 -17.22 1.01
C GLY A 41 0.60 -17.21 -0.04
N THR A 42 1.06 -18.39 -0.45
CA THR A 42 1.76 -18.52 -1.71
C THR A 42 0.68 -18.38 -2.76
N SER A 43 0.70 -17.28 -3.51
CA SER A 43 -0.17 -17.08 -4.68
C SER A 43 0.12 -18.15 -5.73
N ASN A 44 -0.35 -19.37 -5.50
CA ASN A 44 -0.52 -20.37 -6.54
C ASN A 44 -1.98 -20.21 -6.98
N GLY A 45 -2.20 -19.38 -7.98
CA GLY A 45 -3.47 -19.29 -8.67
C GLY A 45 -3.81 -20.66 -9.23
N ASN A 46 -4.88 -21.26 -8.75
CA ASN A 46 -5.49 -22.42 -9.40
C ASN A 46 -6.39 -21.84 -10.50
N GLU A 47 -5.86 -21.70 -11.71
CA GLU A 47 -6.68 -21.55 -12.91
C GLU A 47 -7.39 -22.90 -13.15
N ASP A 48 -8.72 -22.91 -13.07
CA ASP A 48 -9.61 -23.95 -13.62
C ASP A 48 -10.40 -23.34 -14.77
#